data_AF-A0A101JKJ4-F1
#
_entry.id   AF-A0A101JKJ4-F1
#
_cell.length_a   1.000
_cell.length_b   1.000
_cell.length_c   1.000
_cell.angle_alpha   90.00
_cell.angle_beta   90.00
_cell.angle_gamma   90.00
#
_symmetry.space_group_name_H-M   'P 1'
#
loop_
_entity.id
_entity.type
_entity.pdbx_description
1 polymer ?
#
loop_
_entity_poly.entity_id
_entity_poly.type
_entity_poly.pdbx_seq_one_letter_code
_entity_poly.pdbx_strand_id
1 'polypeptide(L)'
;MTDEWDVIDWARLDGAHGPATEAPAILRAIASPDPEAAGEGRFAFYSSLHHQGSVYPATVAAIPFLADLAMRPGVHGRDELLDSLGLLCAPGTSSAGTRAAVAAVSDRLRPALHDPDVAVREAAVSALARSGPAHGFALRERWAAETVPQIRAALLCAMALHEPVPPPACCAPRWPSRSRCPSRRPASSPGPVSR
;
A
#
# COMPACT_ATOMS: atom_id res chain seq x y z
N MET A 1 19.19 21.48 -6.95
CA MET A 1 19.60 20.25 -6.25
C MET A 1 19.27 19.07 -7.14
N THR A 2 20.08 18.87 -8.18
CA THR A 2 19.99 17.74 -9.13
C THR A 2 21.05 16.67 -8.85
N ASP A 3 21.96 16.94 -7.92
CA ASP A 3 23.16 16.12 -7.66
C ASP A 3 22.86 14.90 -6.80
N GLU A 4 21.73 14.88 -6.08
CA GLU A 4 21.36 13.76 -5.18
C GLU A 4 21.03 12.47 -5.95
N TRP A 5 20.59 12.56 -7.20
CA TRP A 5 20.20 11.40 -8.00
C TRP A 5 21.39 10.70 -8.64
N ASP A 6 22.46 11.45 -8.94
CA ASP A 6 23.66 10.90 -9.58
C ASP A 6 24.56 10.15 -8.59
N VAL A 7 24.24 10.19 -7.28
CA VAL A 7 24.95 9.43 -6.23
C VAL A 7 24.67 7.93 -6.32
N ILE A 8 23.56 7.54 -6.92
CA ILE A 8 23.22 6.13 -7.11
C ILE A 8 23.86 5.63 -8.39
N ASP A 9 24.55 4.51 -8.31
CA ASP A 9 25.07 3.80 -9.49
C ASP A 9 23.92 3.04 -10.19
N TRP A 10 23.08 3.79 -10.91
CA TRP A 10 21.91 3.26 -11.61
C TRP A 10 22.26 2.22 -12.67
N ALA A 11 23.49 2.24 -13.20
CA ALA A 11 23.96 1.23 -14.15
C ALA A 11 24.11 -0.17 -13.52
N ARG A 12 24.15 -0.26 -12.18
CA ARG A 12 24.18 -1.53 -11.43
C ARG A 12 22.81 -2.00 -10.97
N LEU A 13 21.77 -1.20 -11.18
CA LEU A 13 20.41 -1.53 -10.78
C LEU A 13 19.62 -1.95 -12.00
N ASP A 14 19.04 -3.14 -11.95
CA ASP A 14 18.12 -3.58 -13.00
C ASP A 14 16.82 -2.77 -12.94
N GLY A 15 16.30 -2.44 -14.12
CA GLY A 15 14.94 -1.97 -14.41
C GLY A 15 14.25 -2.90 -15.40
N ALA A 16 13.17 -2.44 -16.03
CA ALA A 16 12.35 -3.28 -16.92
C ALA A 16 13.05 -3.71 -18.21
N HIS A 17 14.05 -2.94 -18.65
CA HIS A 17 14.74 -3.13 -19.93
C HIS A 17 16.24 -3.40 -19.78
N GLY A 18 16.68 -3.77 -18.57
CA GLY A 18 18.10 -3.93 -18.22
C GLY A 18 18.58 -2.84 -17.25
N PRO A 19 19.87 -2.47 -17.27
CA PRO A 19 20.41 -1.43 -16.39
C PRO A 19 19.65 -0.11 -16.46
N ALA A 20 19.24 0.44 -15.31
CA ALA A 20 18.37 1.61 -15.19
C ALA A 20 19.09 2.95 -15.40
N THR A 21 20.00 3.03 -16.37
CA THR A 21 20.84 4.20 -16.66
C THR A 21 20.04 5.48 -16.99
N GLU A 22 18.79 5.33 -17.42
CA GLU A 22 17.85 6.42 -17.72
C GLU A 22 17.21 7.05 -16.48
N ALA A 23 17.29 6.42 -15.31
CA ALA A 23 16.58 6.84 -14.10
C ALA A 23 16.86 8.31 -13.69
N PRO A 24 18.11 8.82 -13.73
CA PRO A 24 18.36 10.24 -13.45
C PRO A 24 17.65 11.19 -14.41
N ALA A 25 17.57 10.84 -15.70
CA ALA A 25 16.90 11.66 -16.70
C ALA A 25 15.38 11.66 -16.47
N ILE A 26 14.81 10.50 -16.12
CA ILE A 26 13.40 10.36 -15.75
C ILE A 26 13.07 11.23 -14.53
N LEU A 27 13.88 11.18 -13.46
CA LEU A 27 13.66 11.99 -12.26
C LEU A 27 13.76 13.50 -12.55
N ARG A 28 14.69 13.91 -13.42
CA ARG A 28 14.79 15.31 -13.91
C ARG A 28 13.55 15.73 -14.69
N ALA A 29 13.04 14.86 -15.57
CA ALA A 29 11.83 15.13 -16.32
C ALA A 29 10.62 15.32 -15.38
N ILE A 30 10.43 14.42 -14.40
CA ILE A 30 9.36 14.55 -13.38
C ILE A 30 9.45 15.88 -12.63
N ALA A 31 10.66 16.33 -12.31
CA ALA A 31 10.89 17.59 -11.59
C ALA A 31 10.84 18.83 -12.48
N SER A 32 10.62 18.68 -13.79
CA SER A 32 10.59 19.79 -14.73
C SER A 32 9.47 20.78 -14.38
N PRO A 33 9.71 22.10 -14.48
CA PRO A 33 8.63 23.08 -14.39
C PRO A 33 7.70 23.06 -15.60
N ASP A 34 8.12 22.43 -16.70
CA ASP A 34 7.27 22.21 -17.88
C ASP A 34 6.32 21.02 -17.65
N PRO A 35 4.99 21.23 -17.69
CA PRO A 35 4.01 20.18 -17.41
C PRO A 35 4.06 19.02 -18.41
N GLU A 36 4.43 19.27 -19.67
CA GLU A 36 4.54 18.21 -20.69
C GLU A 36 5.72 17.29 -20.36
N ALA A 37 6.93 17.85 -20.19
CA ALA A 37 8.09 17.09 -19.75
C ALA A 37 7.87 16.37 -18.41
N ALA A 38 7.16 17.00 -17.46
CA ALA A 38 6.83 16.36 -16.18
C ALA A 38 5.87 15.16 -16.36
N GLY A 39 4.92 15.27 -17.28
CA GLY A 39 4.03 14.16 -17.65
C GLY A 39 4.79 13.02 -18.32
N GLU A 40 5.65 13.33 -19.28
CA GLU A 40 6.52 12.34 -19.95
C GLU A 40 7.44 11.64 -18.96
N GLY A 41 8.03 12.37 -18.01
CA GLY A 41 8.85 11.80 -16.95
C GLY A 41 8.08 10.80 -16.10
N ARG A 42 6.84 11.13 -15.70
CA ARG A 42 5.98 10.18 -14.95
C ARG A 42 5.64 8.95 -15.78
N PHE A 43 5.29 9.12 -17.05
CA PHE A 43 5.05 8.01 -17.97
C PHE A 43 6.27 7.10 -18.14
N ALA A 44 7.47 7.70 -18.28
CA ALA A 44 8.72 6.97 -18.40
C ALA A 44 9.06 6.20 -17.11
N PHE A 45 8.77 6.77 -15.93
CA PHE A 45 8.90 6.05 -14.66
C PHE A 45 8.05 4.77 -14.64
N TYR A 46 6.77 4.85 -15.03
CA TYR A 46 5.91 3.67 -15.14
C TYR A 46 6.40 2.69 -16.20
N SER A 47 6.95 3.16 -17.31
CA SER A 47 7.37 2.28 -18.41
C SER A 47 8.69 1.56 -18.11
N SER A 48 9.66 2.24 -17.48
CA SER A 48 11.02 1.74 -17.27
C SER A 48 11.29 1.18 -15.88
N LEU A 49 10.69 1.79 -14.85
CA LEU A 49 10.99 1.49 -13.45
C LEU A 49 9.85 0.76 -12.75
N HIS A 50 8.65 0.68 -13.34
CA HIS A 50 7.50 0.00 -12.76
C HIS A 50 6.62 -0.65 -13.84
N HIS A 51 7.17 -1.62 -14.55
CA HIS A 51 6.52 -2.24 -15.71
C HIS A 51 5.66 -3.46 -15.33
N GLN A 52 4.40 -3.51 -15.81
CA GLN A 52 3.49 -4.67 -15.67
C GLN A 52 3.32 -5.21 -14.23
N GLY A 53 3.38 -4.32 -13.23
CA GLY A 53 3.28 -4.72 -11.81
C GLY A 53 4.52 -5.44 -11.27
N SER A 54 5.61 -5.48 -12.03
CA SER A 54 6.92 -5.94 -11.55
C SER A 54 7.68 -4.80 -10.91
N VAL A 55 8.39 -5.11 -9.82
CA VAL A 55 9.26 -4.17 -9.10
C VAL A 55 10.71 -4.60 -9.21
N TYR A 56 11.58 -3.63 -9.45
CA TYR A 56 12.99 -3.81 -9.73
C TYR A 56 13.85 -3.15 -8.65
N PRO A 57 15.15 -3.50 -8.53
CA PRO A 57 16.09 -2.78 -7.67
C PRO A 57 16.08 -1.27 -7.90
N ALA A 58 15.97 -0.83 -9.17
CA ALA A 58 15.86 0.58 -9.50
C ALA A 58 14.55 1.22 -9.00
N THR A 59 13.43 0.49 -8.97
CA THR A 59 12.17 0.97 -8.37
C THR A 59 12.37 1.28 -6.89
N VAL A 60 13.02 0.37 -6.15
CA VAL A 60 13.26 0.55 -4.71
C VAL A 60 14.14 1.77 -4.46
N ALA A 61 15.19 1.94 -5.27
CA ALA A 61 16.10 3.07 -5.19
C ALA A 61 15.43 4.42 -5.51
N ALA A 62 14.40 4.44 -6.36
CA ALA A 62 13.69 5.66 -6.74
C ALA A 62 12.73 6.20 -5.65
N ILE A 63 12.23 5.34 -4.76
CA ILE A 63 11.17 5.68 -3.79
C ILE A 63 11.44 6.94 -2.95
N PRO A 64 12.63 7.14 -2.35
CA PRO A 64 12.89 8.34 -1.57
C PRO A 64 12.75 9.62 -2.38
N PHE A 65 13.18 9.61 -3.65
CA PHE A 65 13.09 10.77 -4.52
C PHE A 65 11.66 11.04 -4.98
N LEU A 66 10.86 10.00 -5.23
CA LEU A 66 9.43 10.15 -5.53
C LEU A 66 8.69 10.78 -4.35
N ALA A 67 9.01 10.35 -3.11
CA ALA A 67 8.44 10.95 -1.91
C ALA A 67 8.84 12.43 -1.76
N ASP A 68 10.10 12.77 -2.02
CA ASP A 68 10.56 14.15 -1.94
C ASP A 68 9.94 15.04 -3.03
N LEU A 69 9.78 14.53 -4.26
CA LEU A 69 9.11 15.22 -5.36
C LEU A 69 7.62 15.40 -5.11
N ALA A 70 6.93 14.38 -4.58
CA ALA A 70 5.53 14.43 -4.20
C ALA A 70 5.24 15.51 -3.13
N MET A 71 6.23 15.85 -2.31
CA MET A 71 6.11 16.87 -1.26
C MET A 71 6.60 18.24 -1.68
N ARG A 72 7.23 18.38 -2.85
CA ARG A 72 7.81 19.65 -3.31
C ARG A 72 6.75 20.53 -3.96
N PRO A 73 6.52 21.76 -3.47
CA PRO A 73 5.60 22.70 -4.12
C PRO A 73 6.01 22.98 -5.57
N GLY A 74 5.02 23.09 -6.46
CA GLY A 74 5.23 23.40 -7.88
C GLY A 74 5.66 22.23 -8.76
N VAL A 75 5.90 21.04 -8.20
CA VAL A 75 6.02 19.81 -9.01
C VAL A 75 4.64 19.45 -9.57
N HIS A 76 4.58 19.12 -10.86
CA HIS A 76 3.35 18.71 -11.53
C HIS A 76 3.01 17.24 -11.24
N GLY A 77 1.74 16.93 -11.00
CA GLY A 77 1.27 15.55 -10.78
C GLY A 77 1.72 14.96 -9.44
N ARG A 78 1.72 15.74 -8.36
CA ARG A 78 2.10 15.28 -7.00
C ARG A 78 1.18 14.18 -6.48
N ASP A 79 -0.10 14.25 -6.82
CA ASP A 79 -1.11 13.21 -6.58
C ASP A 79 -0.72 11.89 -7.25
N GLU A 80 -0.34 11.91 -8.53
CA GLU A 80 0.11 10.70 -9.25
C GLU A 80 1.36 10.07 -8.61
N LEU A 81 2.28 10.88 -8.08
CA LEU A 81 3.47 10.40 -7.37
C LEU A 81 3.10 9.76 -6.02
N LEU A 82 2.15 10.34 -5.28
CA LEU A 82 1.62 9.75 -4.05
C LEU A 82 0.89 8.43 -4.31
N ASP A 83 0.07 8.39 -5.37
CA ASP A 83 -0.60 7.16 -5.79
C ASP A 83 0.40 6.07 -6.19
N SER A 84 1.48 6.44 -6.87
CA SER A 84 2.59 5.53 -7.17
C SER A 84 3.16 4.90 -5.90
N LEU A 85 3.45 5.72 -4.88
CA LEU A 85 3.97 5.22 -3.59
C LEU A 85 2.97 4.29 -2.90
N GLY A 86 1.67 4.60 -2.96
CA GLY A 86 0.62 3.71 -2.45
C GLY A 86 0.54 2.39 -3.21
N LEU A 87 0.66 2.42 -4.54
CA LEU A 87 0.64 1.23 -5.40
C LEU A 87 1.86 0.32 -5.14
N LEU A 88 3.02 0.90 -4.87
CA LEU A 88 4.24 0.18 -4.47
C LEU A 88 4.13 -0.53 -3.11
N CYS A 89 3.01 -0.34 -2.39
CA CYS A 89 2.62 -1.09 -1.19
C CYS A 89 1.44 -2.05 -1.42
N ALA A 90 0.77 -2.01 -2.56
CA ALA A 90 -0.43 -2.80 -2.82
C ALA A 90 -0.12 -4.29 -3.10
N PRO A 91 -1.05 -5.22 -2.79
CA PRO A 91 -0.93 -6.62 -3.19
C PRO A 91 -0.78 -6.79 -4.70
N GLY A 92 -0.03 -7.80 -5.13
CA GLY A 92 0.19 -8.13 -6.54
C GLY A 92 1.20 -7.25 -7.27
N THR A 93 1.51 -6.06 -6.73
CA THR A 93 2.48 -5.11 -7.31
C THR A 93 3.71 -4.91 -6.42
N SER A 94 3.55 -4.98 -5.10
CA SER A 94 4.63 -4.69 -4.15
C SER A 94 5.56 -5.86 -3.82
N SER A 95 6.84 -5.57 -3.55
CA SER A 95 7.79 -6.50 -2.92
C SER A 95 8.06 -6.12 -1.46
N ALA A 96 8.76 -6.99 -0.73
CA ALA A 96 9.25 -6.63 0.62
C ALA A 96 10.16 -5.39 0.57
N GLY A 97 10.96 -5.23 -0.48
CA GLY A 97 11.84 -4.09 -0.67
C GLY A 97 11.09 -2.78 -0.89
N THR A 98 10.08 -2.78 -1.79
CA THR A 98 9.29 -1.56 -2.02
C THR A 98 8.47 -1.17 -0.80
N ARG A 99 7.84 -2.14 -0.11
CA ARG A 99 7.11 -1.86 1.13
C ARG A 99 8.01 -1.29 2.21
N ALA A 100 9.22 -1.85 2.41
CA ALA A 100 10.17 -1.34 3.39
C ALA A 100 10.65 0.08 3.04
N ALA A 101 10.94 0.34 1.76
CA ALA A 101 11.39 1.66 1.30
C ALA A 101 10.28 2.72 1.43
N VAL A 102 9.03 2.40 1.06
CA VAL A 102 7.89 3.34 1.25
C VAL A 102 7.64 3.58 2.73
N ALA A 103 7.65 2.54 3.57
CA ALA A 103 7.49 2.67 5.01
C ALA A 103 8.53 3.63 5.61
N ALA A 104 9.80 3.53 5.17
CA ALA A 104 10.90 4.37 5.64
C ALA A 104 10.74 5.87 5.32
N VAL A 105 9.95 6.23 4.30
CA VAL A 105 9.73 7.63 3.90
C VAL A 105 8.31 8.14 4.17
N SER A 106 7.39 7.25 4.55
CA SER A 106 5.95 7.53 4.68
C SER A 106 5.62 8.69 5.65
N ASP A 107 6.42 8.87 6.70
CA ASP A 107 6.32 9.98 7.65
C ASP A 107 6.39 11.36 6.98
N ARG A 108 7.14 11.48 5.87
CA ARG A 108 7.29 12.72 5.10
C ARG A 108 6.01 13.10 4.36
N LEU A 109 5.11 12.15 4.11
CA LEU A 109 3.90 12.35 3.34
C LEU A 109 2.74 12.91 4.18
N ARG A 110 2.84 12.85 5.52
CA ARG A 110 1.78 13.34 6.43
C ARG A 110 1.29 14.76 6.14
N PRO A 111 2.14 15.76 5.84
CA PRO A 111 1.67 17.11 5.54
C PRO A 111 0.71 17.17 4.34
N ALA A 112 0.80 16.23 3.38
CA ALA A 112 -0.07 16.20 2.22
C ALA A 112 -1.54 15.86 2.57
N LEU A 113 -1.82 15.33 3.76
CA LEU A 113 -3.20 15.21 4.26
C LEU A 113 -3.90 16.57 4.40
N HIS A 114 -3.14 17.66 4.47
CA HIS A 114 -3.67 19.02 4.60
C HIS A 114 -3.45 19.86 3.34
N ASP A 115 -3.03 19.24 2.23
CA ASP A 115 -2.83 19.95 0.97
C ASP A 115 -4.16 20.65 0.54
N PRO A 116 -4.13 21.89 0.03
CA PRO A 116 -5.35 22.52 -0.48
C PRO A 116 -5.96 21.74 -1.66
N ASP A 117 -5.13 21.08 -2.46
CA ASP A 117 -5.57 20.25 -3.58
C ASP A 117 -6.25 18.97 -3.07
N VAL A 118 -7.47 18.73 -3.56
CA VAL A 118 -8.28 17.57 -3.21
C VAL A 118 -7.63 16.28 -3.70
N ALA A 119 -7.06 16.26 -4.91
CA ALA A 119 -6.44 15.08 -5.48
C ALA A 119 -5.19 14.67 -4.69
N VAL A 120 -4.35 15.66 -4.33
CA VAL A 120 -3.15 15.42 -3.51
C VAL A 120 -3.53 14.89 -2.13
N ARG A 121 -4.56 15.45 -1.48
CA ARG A 121 -5.06 14.92 -0.20
C ARG A 121 -5.55 13.49 -0.31
N GLU A 122 -6.30 13.15 -1.34
CA GLU A 122 -6.82 11.80 -1.53
C GLU A 122 -5.69 10.79 -1.73
N ALA A 123 -4.76 11.11 -2.63
CA ALA A 123 -3.60 10.28 -2.88
C ALA A 123 -2.73 10.11 -1.63
N ALA A 124 -2.59 11.16 -0.79
CA ALA A 124 -1.90 11.07 0.49
C ALA A 124 -2.58 10.11 1.47
N VAL A 125 -3.92 10.13 1.55
CA VAL A 125 -4.70 9.18 2.36
C VAL A 125 -4.41 7.75 1.91
N SER A 126 -4.49 7.50 0.60
CA SER A 126 -4.22 6.20 -0.01
C SER A 126 -2.80 5.70 0.28
N ALA A 127 -1.79 6.55 0.04
CA ALA A 127 -0.38 6.22 0.24
C ALA A 127 -0.06 5.90 1.70
N LEU A 128 -0.51 6.74 2.64
CA LEU A 128 -0.24 6.56 4.06
C LEU A 128 -0.91 5.29 4.61
N ALA A 129 -2.16 5.03 4.22
CA ALA A 129 -2.88 3.82 4.63
C ALA A 129 -2.18 2.54 4.13
N ARG A 130 -1.64 2.56 2.91
CA ARG A 130 -0.95 1.38 2.36
C ARG A 130 0.47 1.21 2.90
N SER A 131 1.11 2.28 3.37
CA SER A 131 2.47 2.24 3.92
C SER A 131 2.58 1.50 5.27
N GLY A 132 1.46 1.33 5.98
CA GLY A 132 1.38 0.57 7.22
C GLY A 132 0.56 1.26 8.31
N PRO A 133 0.33 0.58 9.46
CA PRO A 133 -0.60 1.05 10.49
C PRO A 133 -0.11 2.28 11.28
N ALA A 134 1.14 2.71 11.10
CA ALA A 134 1.76 3.81 11.84
C ALA A 134 1.00 5.15 11.70
N HIS A 135 0.27 5.35 10.61
CA HIS A 135 -0.42 6.60 10.30
C HIS A 135 -1.89 6.65 10.72
N GLY A 136 -2.39 5.61 11.41
CA GLY A 136 -3.80 5.51 11.79
C GLY A 136 -4.30 6.69 12.66
N PHE A 137 -3.44 7.30 13.48
CA PHE A 137 -3.82 8.51 14.22
C PHE A 137 -4.04 9.71 13.30
N ALA A 138 -3.08 10.00 12.41
CA ALA A 138 -3.16 11.11 11.47
C ALA A 138 -4.38 11.01 10.52
N LEU A 139 -4.71 9.78 10.08
CA LEU A 139 -5.91 9.54 9.27
C LEU A 139 -7.20 9.83 10.05
N ARG A 140 -7.28 9.45 11.34
CA ARG A 140 -8.45 9.77 12.18
C ARG A 140 -8.55 11.26 12.50
N GLU A 141 -7.42 11.92 12.74
CA GLU A 141 -7.37 13.37 12.90
C GLU A 141 -7.90 14.07 11.64
N ARG A 142 -7.46 13.64 10.45
CA ARG A 142 -7.97 14.18 9.19
C ARG A 142 -9.46 13.93 9.02
N TRP A 143 -9.95 12.73 9.35
CA TRP A 143 -11.39 12.41 9.30
C TRP A 143 -12.25 13.36 10.15
N ALA A 144 -11.76 13.78 11.32
CA ALA A 144 -12.50 14.70 12.19
C ALA A 144 -12.67 16.11 11.59
N ALA A 145 -11.75 16.53 10.71
CA ALA A 145 -11.74 17.87 10.11
C ALA A 145 -12.23 17.90 8.64
N GLU A 146 -12.33 16.74 7.98
CA GLU A 146 -12.62 16.67 6.55
C GLU A 146 -14.09 16.93 6.23
N THR A 147 -14.34 17.81 5.26
CA THR A 147 -15.69 18.15 4.79
C THR A 147 -15.95 17.69 3.36
N VAL A 148 -14.91 17.39 2.58
CA VAL A 148 -15.02 16.92 1.20
C VAL A 148 -15.47 15.45 1.18
N PRO A 149 -16.64 15.11 0.59
CA PRO A 149 -17.19 13.75 0.63
C PRO A 149 -16.27 12.67 0.04
N GLN A 150 -15.56 13.00 -1.05
CA GLN A 150 -14.58 12.12 -1.69
C GLN A 150 -13.46 11.72 -0.74
N ILE A 151 -12.87 12.69 -0.03
CA ILE A 151 -11.79 12.44 0.93
C ILE A 151 -12.33 11.66 2.14
N ARG A 152 -13.56 11.92 2.58
CA ARG A 152 -14.20 11.11 3.63
C ARG A 152 -14.33 9.65 3.20
N ALA A 153 -14.76 9.38 1.97
CA ALA A 153 -14.83 8.02 1.46
C ALA A 153 -13.44 7.35 1.44
N ALA A 154 -12.41 8.05 0.97
CA ALA A 154 -11.04 7.55 0.98
C ALA A 154 -10.52 7.25 2.40
N LEU A 155 -10.78 8.13 3.37
CA LEU A 155 -10.41 7.96 4.78
C LEU A 155 -11.12 6.77 5.42
N LEU A 156 -12.39 6.55 5.10
CA LEU A 156 -13.13 5.38 5.57
C LEU A 156 -12.50 4.08 5.05
N CYS A 157 -12.20 4.02 3.75
CA CYS A 157 -11.50 2.88 3.14
C CYS A 157 -10.11 2.67 3.76
N ALA A 158 -9.36 3.75 3.99
CA ALA A 158 -8.04 3.73 4.61
C ALA A 158 -8.07 3.16 6.03
N MET A 159 -9.04 3.56 6.86
CA MET A 159 -9.19 3.02 8.21
C MET A 159 -9.56 1.54 8.20
N ALA A 160 -10.44 1.12 7.26
CA ALA A 160 -10.83 -0.28 7.12
C ALA A 160 -9.66 -1.22 6.75
N LEU A 161 -8.62 -0.72 6.06
CA LEU A 161 -7.42 -1.50 5.75
C LEU A 161 -6.62 -1.94 6.98
N HIS A 162 -6.78 -1.24 8.11
CA HIS A 162 -6.07 -1.52 9.36
C HIS A 162 -6.94 -2.14 10.43
N GLU A 163 -8.23 -2.38 10.15
CA GLU A 163 -9.06 -3.16 11.04
C GLU A 163 -8.72 -4.65 10.88
N PRO A 164 -8.47 -5.37 11.98
CA PRO A 164 -8.31 -6.81 11.88
C PRO A 164 -9.62 -7.39 11.36
N VAL A 165 -9.57 -8.14 10.25
CA VAL A 165 -10.69 -8.99 9.84
C VAL A 165 -10.97 -9.92 11.03
N PRO A 166 -12.15 -9.85 11.67
CA PRO A 166 -12.45 -10.78 12.74
C PRO A 166 -12.31 -12.19 12.16
N PRO A 167 -11.66 -13.14 12.88
CA PRO A 167 -11.57 -14.50 12.39
C PRO A 167 -12.98 -14.95 12.00
N PRO A 168 -13.16 -15.70 10.89
CA PRO A 168 -14.47 -16.19 10.51
C PRO A 168 -15.08 -16.79 11.77
N ALA A 169 -16.20 -16.25 12.22
CA ALA A 169 -16.86 -16.73 13.42
C ALA A 169 -16.98 -18.24 13.21
N CYS A 170 -16.23 -19.04 13.97
CA CYS A 170 -16.42 -20.47 13.94
C CYS A 170 -17.90 -20.62 14.30
N CYS A 171 -18.72 -20.96 13.31
CA CYS A 171 -20.05 -21.47 13.52
C CYS A 171 -19.87 -22.81 14.23
N ALA A 172 -19.50 -22.76 15.52
CA ALA A 172 -19.79 -23.83 16.43
C ALA A 172 -21.32 -23.92 16.38
N PRO A 173 -21.91 -25.03 15.89
CA PRO A 173 -23.33 -25.19 16.00
C PRO A 173 -23.63 -25.15 17.49
N ARG A 174 -24.33 -24.10 17.94
CA ARG A 174 -25.09 -24.16 19.19
C ARG A 174 -26.22 -25.16 18.94
N TRP A 175 -25.88 -26.44 18.92
CA TRP A 175 -26.88 -27.48 19.06
C TRP A 175 -27.38 -27.37 20.50
N PRO A 176 -28.66 -27.03 20.75
CA PRO A 176 -29.21 -27.27 22.07
C PRO A 176 -29.09 -28.76 22.32
N SER A 177 -28.33 -29.13 23.35
CA SER A 177 -28.18 -30.51 23.81
C SER A 177 -29.56 -31.14 23.91
N ARG A 178 -29.89 -32.04 22.98
CA ARG A 178 -31.15 -32.77 23.03
C ARG A 178 -31.18 -33.55 24.33
N SER A 179 -32.24 -33.30 25.06
CA SER A 179 -32.76 -33.99 26.23
C SER A 179 -32.49 -35.49 26.16
N ARG A 180 -32.02 -36.03 27.28
CA ARG A 180 -31.85 -37.45 27.60
C ARG A 180 -32.88 -38.34 26.87
N CYS A 181 -32.42 -39.21 25.98
CA CYS A 181 -33.17 -40.41 25.63
C CYS A 181 -33.21 -41.36 26.84
N PRO A 182 -34.37 -41.90 27.23
CA PRO A 182 -34.44 -42.86 28.32
C PRO A 182 -33.75 -44.17 27.91
N SER A 183 -32.90 -44.67 28.80
CA SER A 183 -32.12 -45.90 28.69
C SER A 183 -32.99 -47.10 28.29
N ARG A 184 -32.71 -47.69 27.12
CA ARG A 184 -33.10 -49.07 26.83
C ARG A 184 -32.22 -50.00 27.68
N ARG A 185 -32.86 -50.88 28.46
CA ARG A 185 -32.21 -51.92 29.27
C ARG A 185 -31.38 -52.85 28.38
N PRO A 186 -30.19 -53.30 28.81
CA PRO A 186 -29.44 -54.31 28.07
C PRO A 186 -30.12 -55.68 28.18
N ALA A 187 -30.22 -56.37 27.04
CA ALA A 187 -30.61 -57.77 26.98
C ALA A 187 -29.43 -58.65 27.39
N SER A 188 -29.74 -59.67 28.20
CA SER A 188 -28.84 -60.65 28.80
C SER A 188 -28.07 -61.46 27.76
N SER A 189 -26.75 -61.58 27.90
CA SER A 189 -25.92 -62.53 27.15
C SER A 189 -26.13 -63.96 27.67
N PRO A 190 -26.25 -64.99 26.81
CA PRO A 190 -26.19 -66.38 27.23
C PRO A 190 -24.74 -66.81 27.48
N GLY A 191 -24.55 -67.63 28.52
CA GLY A 191 -23.25 -68.11 29.02
C GLY A 191 -22.51 -69.08 28.10
N PRO A 192 -21.26 -69.44 28.47
CA PRO A 192 -20.33 -70.13 27.58
C PRO A 192 -20.63 -71.63 27.46
N VAL A 193 -20.42 -72.17 26.26
CA VAL A 193 -20.38 -73.61 26.01
C VAL A 193 -18.91 -74.05 26.02
N SER A 194 -18.58 -74.96 26.93
CA SER A 194 -17.29 -75.68 26.99
C SER A 194 -17.13 -76.66 25.83
N ARG A 195 -15.86 -76.98 25.53
CA ARG A 195 -15.36 -77.91 24.50
C ARG A 195 -16.09 -79.24 24.39
#